data_AF-A0A7G9L5N2-F1
#
_entry.id   AF-A0A7G9L5N2-F1
#
_cell.length_a   1.000
_cell.length_b   1.000
_cell.length_c   1.000
_cell.angle_alpha   90.00
_cell.angle_beta   90.00
_cell.angle_gamma   90.00
#
_symmetry.space_group_name_H-M   'P 1'
#
loop_
_entity.id
_entity.type
_entity.pdbx_description
1 polymer ?
#
loop_
_entity_poly.entity_id
_entity_poly.type
_entity_poly.pdbx_seq_one_letter_code
_entity_poly.pdbx_strand_id
1 'polypeptide(L)'
;MGIQPTDLVDTYTQARAGGARSHDAIDIMAAEGTPIVAAAPGTVEKIYYSDGGGGKTVYVRSQDGRWNYYYAHLASYAPGLTEGQRISRGQLLGRVGHTGNASPDGPHLHFAINRMAAGQKWYDGDPVNPYPLLAGKRVSG
;
A
#
# COMPACT_ATOMS: atom_id res chain seq x y z
N MET A 1 -18.40 -5.18 -2.33
CA MET A 1 -18.21 -4.43 -1.08
C MET A 1 -16.73 -4.11 -0.97
N GLY A 2 -16.39 -2.84 -1.17
CA GLY A 2 -15.03 -2.33 -1.11
C GLY A 2 -14.92 -1.35 0.04
N ILE A 3 -13.73 -1.29 0.64
CA ILE A 3 -13.31 -0.32 1.65
C ILE A 3 -13.83 1.07 1.26
N GLN A 4 -14.70 1.62 2.11
CA GLN A 4 -15.19 2.99 1.97
C GLN A 4 -14.11 3.97 2.48
N PRO A 5 -14.08 5.22 2.00
CA PRO A 5 -13.19 6.25 2.55
C PRO A 5 -13.31 6.44 4.07
N THR A 6 -14.43 6.04 4.66
CA THR A 6 -14.70 6.07 6.12
C THR A 6 -14.04 4.94 6.90
N ASP A 7 -13.62 3.87 6.21
CA ASP A 7 -12.92 2.74 6.82
C ASP A 7 -11.41 3.00 6.90
N LEU A 8 -10.96 4.13 6.34
CA LEU A 8 -9.60 4.64 6.50
C LEU A 8 -9.48 5.24 7.91
N VAL A 9 -8.87 4.50 8.83
CA VAL A 9 -8.37 5.09 10.07
C VAL A 9 -7.19 6.00 9.70
N ASP A 10 -7.37 7.31 9.92
CA ASP A 10 -6.31 8.31 9.80
C ASP A 10 -5.30 8.12 10.95
N THR A 11 -4.30 7.25 10.74
CA THR A 11 -3.09 7.21 11.57
C THR A 11 -2.08 8.29 11.20
N TYR A 12 -2.34 9.08 10.14
CA TYR A 12 -1.50 10.21 9.72
C TYR A 12 -1.45 11.31 10.81
N THR A 13 -2.55 11.52 11.52
CA THR A 13 -2.63 12.52 12.60
C THR A 13 -2.33 11.98 14.00
N GLN A 14 -2.40 10.66 14.26
CA GLN A 14 -2.07 10.10 15.58
C GLN A 14 -0.57 10.19 15.94
N ALA A 15 0.31 10.44 14.97
CA ALA A 15 1.74 10.68 15.22
C ALA A 15 2.08 12.11 15.71
N ARG A 16 1.08 13.00 15.90
CA ARG A 16 1.32 14.36 16.44
C ARG A 16 1.58 14.40 17.96
N ALA A 17 2.19 13.37 18.53
CA ALA A 17 2.58 13.30 19.93
C ALA A 17 4.10 13.14 20.16
N GLY A 18 4.99 13.38 19.18
CA GLY A 18 6.43 13.22 19.51
C GLY A 18 7.53 13.48 18.48
N GLY A 19 7.25 13.91 17.25
CA GLY A 19 8.24 14.64 16.43
C GLY A 19 9.62 14.02 16.14
N ALA A 20 9.77 12.72 15.88
CA ALA A 20 11.11 12.16 15.60
C ALA A 20 11.28 11.12 14.48
N ARG A 21 10.23 10.60 13.83
CA ARG A 21 10.37 9.74 12.63
C ARG A 21 9.17 9.94 11.70
N SER A 22 9.41 10.34 10.46
CA SER A 22 8.38 10.34 9.42
C SER A 22 8.06 8.88 9.10
N HIS A 23 6.88 8.40 9.49
CA HIS A 23 6.37 7.11 9.04
C HIS A 23 5.80 7.34 7.63
N ASP A 24 6.51 6.85 6.62
CA ASP A 24 6.24 7.19 5.21
C ASP A 24 5.19 6.28 4.53
N ALA A 25 4.28 5.74 5.34
CA ALA A 25 3.21 4.83 4.95
C ALA A 25 1.96 5.09 5.81
N ILE A 26 0.81 4.59 5.37
CA ILE A 26 -0.42 4.58 6.17
C ILE A 26 -0.78 3.15 6.56
N ASP A 27 -1.16 2.97 7.81
CA ASP A 27 -1.72 1.72 8.31
C ASP A 27 -3.24 1.82 8.34
N ILE A 28 -3.89 1.02 7.52
CA ILE A 28 -5.34 0.95 7.37
C ILE A 28 -5.83 -0.26 8.15
N MET A 29 -6.35 -0.01 9.36
CA MET A 29 -6.90 -1.06 10.23
C MET A 29 -8.12 -1.71 9.55
N ALA A 30 -8.10 -3.04 9.46
CA ALA A 30 -9.18 -3.80 8.87
C ALA A 30 -9.12 -5.23 9.38
N ALA A 31 -10.26 -5.90 9.50
CA ALA A 31 -10.28 -7.30 9.92
C ALA A 31 -9.46 -8.17 8.95
N GLU A 32 -8.81 -9.21 9.47
CA GLU A 32 -8.15 -10.21 8.64
C GLU A 32 -9.12 -10.78 7.59
N GLY A 33 -8.62 -11.01 6.38
CA GLY A 33 -9.43 -11.49 5.27
C GLY A 33 -10.11 -10.37 4.46
N THR A 34 -10.11 -9.12 4.94
CA THR A 34 -10.69 -7.98 4.21
C THR A 34 -10.03 -7.82 2.83
N PRO A 35 -10.80 -7.63 1.74
CA PRO A 35 -10.23 -7.49 0.39
C PRO A 35 -9.30 -6.28 0.26
N ILE A 36 -8.10 -6.50 -0.30
CA ILE A 36 -7.17 -5.44 -0.71
C ILE A 36 -7.29 -5.29 -2.23
N VAL A 37 -7.59 -4.07 -2.67
CA VAL A 37 -7.73 -3.73 -4.09
C VAL A 37 -6.71 -2.70 -4.53
N ALA A 38 -6.36 -2.72 -5.83
CA ALA A 38 -5.41 -1.79 -6.41
C ALA A 38 -5.91 -0.34 -6.34
N ALA A 39 -5.06 0.56 -5.83
CA ALA A 39 -5.38 1.98 -5.65
C ALA A 39 -5.43 2.74 -6.99
N ALA A 40 -4.64 2.28 -7.97
CA ALA A 40 -4.47 2.87 -9.29
C ALA A 40 -4.16 1.77 -10.32
N PRO A 41 -4.35 2.05 -11.63
CA PRO A 41 -3.94 1.11 -12.67
C PRO A 41 -2.41 1.03 -12.80
N GLY A 42 -1.91 -0.14 -13.19
CA GLY A 42 -0.48 -0.38 -13.29
C GLY A 42 -0.13 -1.81 -13.67
N THR A 43 1.09 -2.22 -13.34
CA THR A 43 1.60 -3.57 -13.54
C THR A 43 2.08 -4.11 -12.20
N VAL A 44 1.78 -5.37 -11.88
CA VAL A 44 2.40 -6.05 -10.73
C VAL A 44 3.89 -6.16 -10.99
N GLU A 45 4.65 -5.30 -10.33
CA GLU A 45 6.10 -5.23 -10.50
C GLU A 45 6.78 -6.35 -9.71
N LYS A 46 6.25 -6.64 -8.51
CA LYS A 46 6.79 -7.67 -7.63
C LYS A 46 5.74 -8.25 -6.68
N ILE A 47 5.78 -9.57 -6.51
CA ILE A 47 5.14 -10.28 -5.40
C ILE A 47 6.27 -10.84 -4.54
N TYR A 48 6.31 -10.46 -3.27
CA TYR A 48 7.48 -10.74 -2.44
C TYR A 48 7.09 -11.10 -1.02
N TYR A 49 7.88 -11.97 -0.39
CA TYR A 49 7.83 -12.17 1.04
C TYR A 49 9.02 -11.45 1.68
N SER A 50 8.74 -10.39 2.43
CA SER A 50 9.75 -9.56 3.08
C SER A 50 10.03 -10.03 4.49
N ASP A 51 11.22 -10.60 4.68
CA ASP A 51 11.76 -10.98 6.00
C ASP A 51 12.11 -9.76 6.86
N GLY A 52 12.19 -8.57 6.27
CA GLY A 52 12.41 -7.28 6.96
C GLY A 52 11.17 -6.72 7.67
N GLY A 53 10.14 -7.53 7.87
CA GLY A 53 8.90 -7.16 8.57
C GLY A 53 7.69 -6.92 7.66
N GLY A 54 7.87 -6.77 6.34
CA GLY A 54 6.73 -6.54 5.43
C GLY A 54 5.80 -7.75 5.25
N GLY A 55 6.29 -8.97 5.51
CA GLY A 55 5.51 -10.20 5.32
C GLY A 55 5.18 -10.42 3.85
N LYS A 56 3.96 -10.84 3.53
CA LYS A 56 3.51 -10.95 2.13
C LYS A 56 3.21 -9.56 1.58
N THR A 57 3.85 -9.23 0.47
CA THR A 57 3.77 -7.90 -0.14
C THR A 57 3.49 -7.95 -1.63
N VAL A 58 2.88 -6.87 -2.12
CA VAL A 58 2.65 -6.62 -3.55
C VAL A 58 3.13 -5.21 -3.88
N TYR A 59 3.87 -5.09 -4.97
CA TYR A 59 4.30 -3.82 -5.55
C TYR A 59 3.64 -3.65 -6.91
N VAL A 60 2.96 -2.52 -7.12
CA VAL A 60 2.32 -2.17 -8.38
C VAL A 60 2.96 -0.91 -8.94
N ARG A 61 3.65 -1.05 -10.08
CA ARG A 61 4.23 0.08 -10.81
C ARG A 61 3.15 0.77 -11.64
N SER A 62 3.04 2.08 -11.56
CA SER A 62 2.13 2.86 -12.40
C SER A 62 2.48 2.72 -13.89
N GLN A 63 1.49 2.94 -14.75
CA GLN A 63 1.66 2.81 -16.21
C GLN A 63 2.75 3.73 -16.78
N ASP A 64 2.95 4.89 -16.17
CA ASP A 64 3.99 5.87 -16.54
C ASP A 64 5.34 5.61 -15.86
N GLY A 65 5.44 4.56 -15.04
CA GLY A 65 6.65 4.17 -14.33
C GLY A 65 7.05 5.07 -13.16
N ARG A 66 6.34 6.19 -12.93
CA ARG A 66 6.72 7.23 -11.96
C ARG A 66 6.32 6.94 -10.52
N TRP A 67 5.46 5.95 -10.31
CA TRP A 67 4.93 5.60 -8.99
C TRP A 67 4.99 4.11 -8.75
N ASN A 68 5.27 3.72 -7.50
CA ASN A 68 5.16 2.34 -7.05
C ASN A 68 4.26 2.29 -5.82
N TYR A 69 3.19 1.49 -5.90
CA TYR A 69 2.23 1.29 -4.82
C TYR A 69 2.60 0.02 -4.07
N TYR A 70 2.86 0.15 -2.78
CA TYR A 70 3.30 -0.93 -1.92
C TYR A 70 2.16 -1.34 -0.97
N TYR A 71 1.89 -2.65 -0.92
CA TYR A 71 0.89 -3.27 -0.06
C TYR A 71 1.58 -4.35 0.77
N ALA A 72 1.45 -4.30 2.11
CA ALA A 72 2.11 -5.24 3.02
C ALA A 72 1.18 -5.88 4.05
N HIS A 73 1.71 -6.87 4.76
CA HIS A 73 1.05 -7.67 5.79
C HIS A 73 -0.11 -8.52 5.27
N LEU A 74 -0.13 -8.85 3.97
CA LEU A 74 -1.21 -9.64 3.37
C LEU A 74 -1.33 -11.02 4.06
N ALA A 75 -2.55 -11.50 4.28
CA ALA A 75 -2.80 -12.90 4.64
C ALA A 75 -2.61 -13.81 3.41
N SER A 76 -3.11 -13.37 2.25
CA SER A 76 -3.11 -14.12 1.00
C SER A 76 -3.09 -13.22 -0.23
N TYR A 77 -2.50 -13.69 -1.32
CA TYR A 77 -2.60 -13.07 -2.64
C TYR A 77 -3.94 -13.43 -3.32
N ALA A 78 -4.39 -12.59 -4.25
CA ALA A 78 -5.54 -12.91 -5.08
C ALA A 78 -5.25 -14.13 -5.98
N PRO A 79 -6.24 -15.00 -6.25
CA PRO A 79 -6.06 -16.11 -7.18
C PRO A 79 -5.62 -15.63 -8.56
N GLY A 80 -4.55 -16.22 -9.09
CA GLY A 80 -4.01 -15.86 -10.41
C GLY A 80 -3.24 -14.54 -10.46
N LEU A 81 -2.97 -13.89 -9.32
CA LEU A 81 -2.09 -12.72 -9.29
C LEU A 81 -0.66 -13.14 -9.64
N THR A 82 -0.06 -12.53 -10.65
CA THR A 82 1.31 -12.84 -11.11
C THR A 82 2.12 -11.57 -11.41
N GLU A 83 3.45 -11.67 -11.30
CA GLU A 83 4.35 -10.59 -11.72
C GLU A 83 4.22 -10.33 -13.23
N GLY A 84 4.28 -9.06 -13.64
CA GLY A 84 4.04 -8.61 -15.01
C GLY A 84 2.57 -8.47 -15.40
N GLN A 85 1.62 -8.88 -14.54
CA GLN A 85 0.20 -8.74 -14.80
C GLN A 85 -0.22 -7.27 -14.81
N ARG A 86 -0.99 -6.85 -15.83
CA ARG A 86 -1.65 -5.54 -15.84
C ARG A 86 -2.85 -5.54 -14.90
N ILE A 87 -2.94 -4.49 -14.09
CA ILE A 87 -3.94 -4.32 -13.03
C ILE A 87 -4.75 -3.06 -13.31
N SER A 88 -6.07 -3.16 -13.15
CA SER A 88 -6.97 -2.00 -13.13
C SER A 88 -7.20 -1.50 -11.71
N ARG A 89 -7.51 -0.21 -11.56
CA ARG A 89 -7.96 0.34 -10.26
C ARG A 89 -9.15 -0.48 -9.75
N GLY A 90 -9.13 -0.83 -8.47
CA GLY A 90 -10.17 -1.64 -7.82
C GLY A 90 -10.05 -3.15 -8.03
N GLN A 91 -9.08 -3.62 -8.81
CA GLN A 91 -8.84 -5.05 -8.98
C GLN A 91 -8.27 -5.66 -7.69
N LEU A 92 -8.74 -6.87 -7.34
CA LEU A 92 -8.31 -7.59 -6.15
C LEU A 92 -6.82 -7.98 -6.24
N LEU A 93 -6.05 -7.63 -5.22
CA LEU A 93 -4.64 -7.99 -5.05
C LEU A 93 -4.44 -9.06 -3.98
N GLY A 94 -5.31 -9.10 -2.98
CA GLY A 94 -5.17 -10.04 -1.88
C GLY A 94 -6.13 -9.74 -0.74
N ARG A 95 -5.73 -10.16 0.46
CA ARG A 95 -6.50 -9.97 1.68
C ARG A 95 -5.62 -9.48 2.82
N VAL A 96 -6.18 -8.59 3.63
CA VAL A 96 -5.57 -8.10 4.87
C VAL A 96 -5.19 -9.27 5.76
N GLY A 97 -4.04 -9.18 6.42
CA GLY A 97 -3.57 -10.14 7.39
C GLY A 97 -2.67 -9.50 8.43
N HIS A 98 -1.79 -10.33 8.98
CA HIS A 98 -0.81 -9.95 10.00
C HIS A 98 0.56 -10.60 9.71
N THR A 99 0.90 -10.84 8.44
CA THR A 99 2.21 -11.44 8.11
C THR A 99 3.35 -10.44 8.28
N GLY A 100 4.56 -10.93 8.52
CA GLY A 100 5.71 -10.08 8.82
C GLY A 100 5.72 -9.66 10.29
N ASN A 101 5.84 -8.36 10.57
CA ASN A 101 5.87 -7.84 11.94
C ASN A 101 4.52 -7.28 12.43
N ALA A 102 3.44 -7.42 11.64
CA ALA A 102 2.10 -7.03 12.05
C ALA A 102 1.57 -7.96 13.16
N SER A 103 0.82 -7.39 14.12
CA SER A 103 0.25 -8.15 15.23
C SER A 103 -1.04 -8.88 14.81
N PRO A 104 -1.26 -10.13 15.25
CA PRO A 104 -2.54 -10.82 15.05
C PRO A 104 -3.70 -10.12 15.78
N ASP A 105 -3.43 -9.37 16.85
CA ASP A 105 -4.45 -8.58 17.58
C ASP A 105 -4.81 -7.26 16.87
N GLY A 106 -4.04 -6.88 15.85
CA GLY A 106 -4.28 -5.69 15.04
C GLY A 106 -3.98 -5.89 13.56
N PRO A 107 -4.75 -6.74 12.85
CA PRO A 107 -4.60 -6.89 11.40
C PRO A 107 -4.83 -5.55 10.70
N HIS A 108 -4.00 -5.26 9.71
CA HIS A 108 -4.07 -4.01 8.96
C HIS A 108 -3.39 -4.15 7.60
N LEU A 109 -3.71 -3.23 6.70
CA LEU A 109 -2.95 -3.01 5.48
C LEU A 109 -1.93 -1.89 5.73
N HIS A 110 -0.65 -2.20 5.59
CA HIS A 110 0.38 -1.18 5.45
C HIS A 110 0.51 -0.79 3.98
N PHE A 111 0.23 0.48 3.67
CA PHE A 111 0.20 1.01 2.32
C PHE A 111 1.15 2.20 2.17
N ALA A 112 2.02 2.14 1.16
CA ALA A 112 2.94 3.24 0.83
C ALA A 112 2.89 3.56 -0.67
N ILE A 113 3.22 4.81 -0.99
CA ILE A 113 3.40 5.28 -2.36
C ILE A 113 4.83 5.79 -2.48
N ASN A 114 5.58 5.25 -3.44
CA ASN A 114 6.94 5.69 -3.71
C ASN A 114 7.00 6.38 -5.07
N ARG A 115 7.72 7.51 -5.12
CA ARG A 115 8.14 8.16 -6.36
C ARG A 115 9.29 7.37 -6.96
N MET A 116 9.26 7.20 -8.27
CA MET A 116 10.24 6.41 -8.99
C MET A 116 10.86 7.19 -10.14
N ALA A 117 12.18 7.06 -10.27
CA ALA A 117 12.95 7.47 -11.43
C ALA A 117 13.07 6.32 -12.45
N ALA A 118 13.41 6.67 -13.69
CA ALA A 118 13.63 5.69 -14.74
C ALA A 118 14.78 4.73 -14.38
N GLY A 119 14.57 3.43 -14.59
CA GLY A 119 15.57 2.39 -14.30
C GLY A 119 15.69 1.96 -12.84
N GLN A 120 15.02 2.65 -11.90
CA GLN A 120 14.98 2.23 -10.50
C GLN A 120 14.23 0.91 -10.33
N LYS A 121 14.79 0.02 -9.50
CA LYS A 121 14.13 -1.23 -9.13
C LYS A 121 12.97 -0.93 -8.18
N TRP A 122 12.11 -1.92 -8.00
CA TRP A 122 10.89 -1.80 -7.20
C TRP A 122 11.12 -1.39 -5.73
N TYR A 123 12.32 -1.60 -5.18
CA TYR A 123 12.69 -1.22 -3.81
C TYR A 123 13.49 0.08 -3.70
N ASP A 124 13.87 0.73 -4.81
CA ASP A 124 14.73 1.93 -4.82
C ASP A 124 13.94 3.25 -4.75
N GLY A 125 12.61 3.17 -4.60
CA GLY A 125 11.73 4.33 -4.69
C GLY A 125 11.82 5.27 -3.50
N ASP A 126 11.62 6.56 -3.76
CA ASP A 126 11.56 7.58 -2.72
C ASP A 126 10.15 7.62 -2.09
N PRO A 127 10.00 7.37 -0.78
CA PRO A 127 8.70 7.44 -0.14
C PRO A 127 8.03 8.81 -0.31
N VAL A 128 6.72 8.78 -0.54
CA VAL A 128 5.89 9.98 -0.64
C VAL A 128 4.80 9.90 0.41
N ASN A 129 4.67 10.95 1.21
CA ASN A 129 3.50 11.13 2.06
C ASN A 129 2.23 11.06 1.17
N PRO A 130 1.39 10.01 1.29
CA PRO A 130 0.24 9.83 0.43
C PRO A 130 -0.93 10.74 0.81
N TYR A 131 -0.87 11.36 2.00
CA TYR A 131 -1.95 12.18 2.55
C TYR A 131 -2.38 13.35 1.66
N PRO A 132 -1.49 14.15 1.03
CA PRO A 132 -1.90 15.21 0.11
C PRO A 132 -2.58 14.69 -1.17
N LEU A 133 -2.32 13.44 -1.57
CA LEU A 133 -2.90 12.80 -2.76
C LEU A 133 -4.29 12.19 -2.46
N LEU A 134 -4.55 11.83 -1.21
CA LEU A 134 -5.82 11.25 -0.76
C LEU A 134 -6.77 12.28 -0.12
N ALA A 135 -6.24 13.33 0.52
CA ALA A 135 -7.01 14.36 1.21
C ALA A 135 -7.54 15.49 0.30
N GLY A 136 -7.33 15.41 -1.02
CA GLY A 136 -7.89 16.35 -1.98
C GLY A 136 -7.54 17.81 -1.69
N LYS A 137 -6.30 18.22 -1.96
CA LYS A 137 -6.08 19.64 -2.26
C LYS A 137 -6.73 19.93 -3.61
N ARG A 138 -7.96 20.45 -3.57
CA ARG A 138 -8.42 21.42 -4.58
C ARG A 138 -7.37 22.51 -4.62
N VAL A 139 -6.64 22.59 -5.73
CA VAL A 139 -5.81 23.75 -6.04
C VAL A 139 -6.80 24.87 -6.33
N SER A 140 -7.00 25.76 -5.36
CA SER A 140 -7.73 27.00 -5.52
C SER A 140 -6.74 28.08 -5.96
N GLY A 141 -7.02 28.70 -7.12
CA GLY A 141 -6.49 30.00 -7.53
C GLY A 141 -5.14 29.96 -8.21
#